data_AF-A0A521UI25-F1
#
_entry.id   AF-A0A521UI25-F1
#
_cell.length_a   1.000
_cell.length_b   1.000
_cell.length_c   1.000
_cell.angle_alpha   90.00
_cell.angle_beta   90.00
_cell.angle_gamma   90.00
#
_symmetry.space_group_name_H-M   'P 1'
#
loop_
_entity.id
_entity.type
_entity.pdbx_description
1 polymer ?
#
loop_
_entity_poly.entity_id
_entity_poly.type
_entity_poly.pdbx_seq_one_letter_code
_entity_poly.pdbx_strand_id
1 'polypeptide(L)'
;MDVRIELIDEADGKVIADSEVPLESLPERFAGNEATLTFGDAEYLVVRAEPATRDTIASLGSGRLTLRRLDAVQPKAILFSLPSIENALPRTVPIAPGVEVTVRIPDDAWRQVELVHVSAMEAIDAELADVRRVIAERQLGPGFVECHLRHRLPDPLAGARVTLTALAAALGVEARPFGFRGDAGMVEGGFSFPYSDAVVYGIERDGLVTALGVHGFLEDIVGGLHAIALEQRLVLVDWRKAEKLRAVDEGFAV
;
A
#
# COMPACT_ATOMS: atom_id res chain seq x y z
N MET A 1 45.34 -12.28 -3.88
CA MET A 1 45.83 -11.63 -5.13
C MET A 1 45.05 -10.36 -5.26
N ASP A 2 45.73 -9.25 -5.52
CA ASP A 2 45.07 -7.97 -5.66
C ASP A 2 44.75 -7.71 -7.13
N VAL A 3 43.61 -7.09 -7.37
CA VAL A 3 43.14 -6.70 -8.71
C VAL A 3 42.82 -5.22 -8.73
N ARG A 4 43.05 -4.60 -9.89
CA ARG A 4 42.76 -3.18 -10.07
C ARG A 4 41.30 -2.97 -10.44
N ILE A 5 40.59 -2.20 -9.64
CA ILE A 5 39.19 -1.87 -9.86
C ILE A 5 39.02 -0.38 -10.08
N GLU A 6 38.49 -0.01 -11.25
CA GLU A 6 38.07 1.34 -11.54
C GLU A 6 36.58 1.52 -11.18
N LEU A 7 36.30 2.48 -10.31
CA LEU A 7 34.95 2.82 -9.85
C LEU A 7 34.45 4.05 -10.61
N ILE A 8 33.29 3.94 -11.25
CA ILE A 8 32.66 5.03 -12.02
C ILE A 8 31.36 5.43 -11.35
N ASP A 9 31.08 6.73 -11.26
CA ASP A 9 29.77 7.25 -10.87
C ASP A 9 28.77 7.07 -12.01
N GLU A 10 27.62 6.45 -11.74
CA GLU A 10 26.52 6.34 -12.70
C GLU A 10 25.98 7.72 -13.12
N ALA A 11 25.96 8.70 -12.22
CA ALA A 11 25.28 9.97 -12.42
C ALA A 11 25.97 10.86 -13.47
N ASP A 12 27.30 10.83 -13.53
CA ASP A 12 28.08 11.68 -14.44
C ASP A 12 29.15 10.94 -15.25
N GLY A 13 29.30 9.62 -15.06
CA GLY A 13 30.24 8.78 -15.77
C GLY A 13 31.71 9.02 -15.42
N LYS A 14 32.01 9.79 -14.37
CA LYS A 14 33.39 10.06 -13.95
C LYS A 14 33.94 8.96 -13.06
N VAL A 15 35.27 8.82 -13.11
CA VAL A 15 35.99 7.93 -12.20
C VAL A 15 35.93 8.50 -10.79
N ILE A 16 35.29 7.76 -9.89
CA ILE A 16 35.24 8.05 -8.44
C ILE A 16 36.60 7.73 -7.82
N ALA A 17 37.12 6.55 -8.13
CA ALA A 17 38.39 6.05 -7.61
C ALA A 17 38.95 4.93 -8.50
N ASP A 18 40.25 4.72 -8.37
CA ASP A 18 40.98 3.60 -8.95
C ASP A 18 41.76 2.95 -7.81
N SER A 19 41.47 1.70 -7.50
CA SER A 19 41.96 1.04 -6.28
C SER A 19 42.42 -0.39 -6.56
N GLU A 20 43.48 -0.81 -5.86
CA GLU A 20 43.83 -2.21 -5.74
C GLU A 20 43.08 -2.82 -4.56
N VAL A 21 42.31 -3.88 -4.82
CA VAL A 21 41.50 -4.57 -3.82
C VAL A 21 41.81 -6.06 -3.82
N PRO A 22 41.75 -6.74 -2.65
CA PRO A 22 41.87 -8.19 -2.60
C PRO A 22 40.75 -8.84 -3.42
N LEU A 23 41.08 -9.79 -4.29
CA LEU A 23 40.09 -10.48 -5.12
C LEU A 23 38.97 -11.12 -4.28
N GLU A 24 39.30 -11.65 -3.10
CA GLU A 24 38.30 -12.23 -2.19
C GLU A 24 37.28 -11.24 -1.64
N SER A 25 37.55 -9.92 -1.66
CA SER A 25 36.58 -8.90 -1.23
C SER A 25 35.51 -8.62 -2.28
N LEU A 26 35.66 -9.16 -3.50
CA LEU A 26 34.68 -9.03 -4.57
C LEU A 26 33.64 -10.16 -4.49
N PRO A 27 32.35 -9.86 -4.77
CA PRO A 27 31.33 -10.90 -4.90
C PRO A 27 31.60 -11.79 -6.12
N GLU A 28 31.12 -13.03 -6.10
CA GLU A 28 31.33 -13.98 -7.20
C GLU A 28 30.76 -13.48 -8.54
N ARG A 29 29.60 -12.82 -8.49
CA ARG A 29 28.93 -12.23 -9.65
C ARG A 29 28.32 -10.89 -9.23
N PHE A 30 28.37 -9.93 -10.14
CA PHE A 30 27.76 -8.60 -9.94
C PHE A 30 26.36 -8.49 -10.54
N ALA A 31 25.91 -9.52 -11.27
CA ALA A 31 24.59 -9.57 -11.89
C ALA A 31 23.65 -10.47 -11.07
N GLY A 32 22.50 -9.91 -10.67
CA GLY A 32 21.36 -10.69 -10.22
C GLY A 32 21.03 -10.65 -8.73
N ASN A 33 21.58 -9.72 -7.94
CA ASN A 33 21.02 -9.16 -6.70
C ASN A 33 22.00 -8.14 -6.11
N GLU A 34 21.54 -6.90 -5.90
CA GLU A 34 22.00 -5.88 -4.93
C GLU A 34 23.43 -5.99 -4.38
N ALA A 35 24.44 -6.12 -5.23
CA ALA A 35 25.82 -6.07 -4.76
C ALA A 35 26.11 -4.65 -4.28
N THR A 36 26.07 -4.44 -2.96
CA THR A 36 26.52 -3.18 -2.35
C THR A 36 28.00 -3.24 -2.04
N LEU A 37 28.68 -2.13 -2.25
CA LEU A 37 30.06 -1.92 -1.87
C LEU A 37 30.13 -0.72 -0.93
N THR A 38 30.89 -0.88 0.15
CA THR A 38 31.22 0.24 1.03
C THR A 38 32.56 0.82 0.58
N PHE A 39 32.59 2.11 0.27
CA PHE A 39 33.81 2.83 -0.08
C PHE A 39 33.87 4.14 0.71
N GLY A 40 34.88 4.28 1.58
CA GLY A 40 34.91 5.34 2.58
C GLY A 40 33.73 5.22 3.57
N ASP A 41 33.04 6.34 3.80
CA ASP A 41 31.85 6.42 4.68
C ASP A 41 30.51 6.25 3.93
N ALA A 42 30.54 5.91 2.64
CA ALA A 42 29.35 5.80 1.80
C ALA A 42 29.15 4.38 1.28
N GLU A 43 27.87 4.00 1.15
CA GLU A 43 27.45 2.74 0.55
C GLU A 43 27.04 3.00 -0.90
N TYR A 44 27.38 2.07 -1.79
CA TYR A 44 27.13 2.17 -3.22
C TYR A 44 26.49 0.89 -3.72
N LEU A 45 25.51 1.01 -4.60
CA LEU A 45 24.98 -0.10 -5.38
C LEU A 45 25.81 -0.27 -6.66
N VAL A 46 26.27 -1.49 -6.94
CA VAL A 46 26.89 -1.81 -8.23
C VAL A 46 25.79 -1.95 -9.28
N VAL A 47 25.74 -1.01 -10.22
CA VAL A 47 24.76 -1.01 -11.32
C VAL A 47 25.27 -1.80 -12.53
N ARG A 48 26.58 -1.76 -12.77
CA ARG A 48 27.22 -2.45 -13.89
C ARG A 48 28.62 -2.88 -13.51
N ALA A 49 29.03 -4.04 -14.01
CA ALA A 49 30.38 -4.55 -13.84
C ALA A 49 30.93 -5.09 -15.15
N GLU A 50 32.15 -4.70 -15.48
CA GLU A 50 32.87 -5.10 -16.68
C GLU A 50 34.29 -5.57 -16.32
N PRO A 51 34.58 -6.87 -16.39
CA PRO A 51 33.66 -7.99 -16.64
C PRO A 51 32.72 -8.29 -15.45
N ALA A 52 31.62 -9.00 -15.70
CA ALA A 52 30.51 -9.19 -14.76
C ALA A 52 30.74 -10.22 -13.63
N THR A 53 31.88 -10.92 -13.63
CA THR A 53 32.19 -11.99 -12.68
C THR A 53 33.62 -11.87 -12.13
N ARG A 54 33.80 -12.27 -10.87
CA ARG A 54 35.10 -12.25 -10.20
C ARG A 54 36.16 -13.08 -10.91
N ASP A 55 35.80 -14.24 -11.45
CA ASP A 55 36.74 -15.12 -12.15
C ASP A 55 37.34 -14.46 -13.41
N THR A 56 36.54 -13.67 -14.12
CA THR A 56 37.02 -12.96 -15.30
C THR A 56 37.89 -11.75 -14.90
N ILE A 57 37.54 -11.05 -13.81
CA ILE A 57 38.41 -10.01 -13.23
C ILE A 57 39.75 -10.61 -12.78
N ALA A 58 39.73 -11.76 -12.10
CA ALA A 58 40.93 -12.47 -11.65
C ALA A 58 41.85 -12.82 -12.82
N SER A 59 41.27 -13.26 -13.94
CA SER A 59 42.00 -13.60 -15.16
C SER A 59 42.60 -12.38 -15.87
N LEU A 60 41.88 -11.24 -15.86
CA LEU A 60 42.31 -10.00 -16.51
C LEU A 60 43.17 -9.11 -15.61
N GLY A 61 43.23 -9.39 -14.30
CA GLY A 61 43.88 -8.55 -13.29
C GLY A 61 43.20 -7.20 -13.06
N SER A 62 42.07 -6.93 -13.73
CA SER A 62 41.39 -5.64 -13.67
C SER A 62 39.89 -5.75 -13.98
N GLY A 63 39.13 -4.77 -13.49
CA GLY A 63 37.71 -4.64 -13.74
C GLY A 63 37.20 -3.22 -13.53
N ARG A 64 36.01 -2.94 -14.06
CA ARG A 64 35.37 -1.64 -14.01
C ARG A 64 33.97 -1.78 -13.44
N LEU A 65 33.66 -1.04 -12.38
CA LEU A 65 32.36 -1.06 -11.72
C LEU A 65 31.70 0.32 -11.83
N THR A 66 30.49 0.36 -12.39
CA THR A 66 29.64 1.55 -12.34
C THR A 66 28.76 1.47 -11.10
N LEU A 67 28.85 2.51 -10.28
CA LEU A 67 28.26 2.58 -8.97
C LEU A 67 27.23 3.70 -8.91
N ARG A 68 26.13 3.45 -8.18
CA ARG A 68 25.20 4.47 -7.74
C ARG A 68 25.32 4.60 -6.23
N ARG A 69 25.61 5.81 -5.75
CA ARG A 69 25.65 6.08 -4.31
C ARG A 69 24.27 5.82 -3.69
N LEU A 70 24.24 5.00 -2.65
CA LEU A 70 23.08 4.85 -1.79
C LEU A 70 23.19 5.92 -0.70
N ASP A 71 22.43 6.99 -0.85
CA ASP A 71 22.24 7.90 0.28
C ASP A 71 21.46 7.13 1.36
N ALA A 72 22.03 7.05 2.56
CA ALA A 72 21.33 6.55 3.72
C ALA A 72 20.06 7.39 3.91
N VAL A 73 18.93 6.88 3.45
CA VAL A 73 17.64 7.50 3.71
C VAL A 73 17.46 7.44 5.21
N GLN A 74 17.52 8.60 5.88
CA GLN A 74 17.18 8.67 7.29
C GLN A 74 15.75 8.14 7.40
N PRO A 75 15.44 7.08 8.18
CA PRO A 75 14.09 6.54 8.24
C PRO A 75 13.04 7.58 8.68
N LYS A 76 13.48 8.61 9.43
CA LYS A 76 12.66 9.78 9.81
C LYS A 76 12.36 10.77 8.68
N ALA A 77 13.00 10.62 7.53
CA ALA A 77 12.69 11.33 6.30
C ALA A 77 11.66 10.57 5.44
N ILE A 78 11.29 9.34 5.81
CA ILE A 78 10.20 8.60 5.16
C ILE A 78 8.88 9.18 5.68
N LEU A 79 8.17 9.86 4.80
CA LEU A 79 6.84 10.40 5.08
C LEU A 79 5.78 9.30 4.97
N PHE A 80 4.69 9.47 5.71
CA PHE A 80 3.48 8.70 5.50
C PHE A 80 2.86 9.08 4.14
N SER A 81 2.34 8.09 3.42
CA SER A 81 1.62 8.27 2.15
C SER A 81 0.17 8.72 2.37
N LEU A 82 -0.37 8.55 3.58
CA LEU A 82 -1.77 8.78 3.92
C LEU A 82 -1.88 9.69 5.15
N PRO A 83 -2.92 10.54 5.23
CA PRO A 83 -3.14 11.41 6.38
C PRO A 83 -3.73 10.65 7.58
N SER A 84 -4.32 9.48 7.34
CA SER A 84 -4.86 8.63 8.40
C SER A 84 -4.79 7.15 8.04
N ILE A 85 -4.81 6.28 9.05
CA ILE A 85 -4.93 4.83 8.92
C ILE A 85 -5.87 4.29 10.00
N GLU A 86 -6.53 3.17 9.73
CA GLU A 86 -7.34 2.47 10.73
C GLU A 86 -6.43 1.80 11.77
N ASN A 87 -6.81 1.82 13.05
CA ASN A 87 -5.99 1.25 14.13
C ASN A 87 -6.01 -0.28 14.21
N ALA A 88 -6.90 -0.94 13.47
CA ALA A 88 -7.07 -2.37 13.49
C ALA A 88 -7.26 -2.94 12.07
N LEU A 89 -6.36 -3.85 11.71
CA LEU A 89 -6.56 -4.74 10.58
C LEU A 89 -7.43 -5.93 11.00
N PRO A 90 -8.26 -6.45 10.10
CA PRO A 90 -8.99 -7.68 10.37
C PRO A 90 -8.04 -8.87 10.39
N ARG A 91 -8.45 -9.91 11.11
CA ARG A 91 -7.69 -11.15 11.20
C ARG A 91 -7.58 -11.82 9.83
N THR A 92 -6.40 -12.35 9.52
CA THR A 92 -6.16 -13.19 8.35
C THR A 92 -6.07 -14.67 8.74
N VAL A 93 -6.45 -15.55 7.81
CA VAL A 93 -6.44 -17.00 7.94
C VAL A 93 -5.79 -17.63 6.70
N PRO A 94 -5.19 -18.84 6.82
CA PRO A 94 -4.64 -19.55 5.68
C PRO A 94 -5.68 -19.79 4.58
N ILE A 95 -5.26 -19.73 3.33
CA ILE A 95 -6.11 -20.03 2.18
C ILE A 95 -6.39 -21.54 2.15
N ALA A 96 -7.67 -21.91 2.11
CA ALA A 96 -8.07 -23.32 2.02
C ALA A 96 -7.70 -23.92 0.65
N PRO A 97 -7.40 -25.23 0.58
CA PRO A 97 -7.13 -25.90 -0.70
C PRO A 97 -8.26 -25.68 -1.73
N GLY A 98 -7.89 -25.29 -2.95
CA GLY A 98 -8.84 -25.03 -4.04
C GLY A 98 -9.51 -23.66 -4.01
N VAL A 99 -9.22 -22.81 -3.01
CA VAL A 99 -9.67 -21.42 -2.97
C VAL A 99 -8.63 -20.53 -3.64
N GLU A 100 -9.05 -19.72 -4.61
CA GLU A 100 -8.22 -18.69 -5.21
C GLU A 100 -8.51 -17.32 -4.61
N VAL A 101 -7.46 -16.61 -4.23
CA VAL A 101 -7.53 -15.23 -3.71
C VAL A 101 -6.77 -14.33 -4.66
N THR A 102 -7.50 -13.80 -5.66
CA THR A 102 -6.93 -12.96 -6.72
C THR A 102 -6.95 -11.48 -6.36
N VAL A 103 -7.85 -11.05 -5.47
CA VAL A 103 -7.95 -9.67 -5.00
C VAL A 103 -7.02 -9.46 -3.81
N ARG A 104 -6.07 -8.55 -3.96
CA ARG A 104 -5.16 -8.12 -2.89
C ARG A 104 -5.09 -6.61 -2.79
N ILE A 105 -5.57 -6.07 -1.68
CA ILE A 105 -5.49 -4.63 -1.39
C ILE A 105 -4.28 -4.34 -0.48
N PRO A 106 -3.67 -3.16 -0.55
CA PRO A 106 -2.73 -2.71 0.48
C PRO A 106 -3.40 -2.76 1.86
N ASP A 107 -2.62 -3.09 2.90
CA ASP A 107 -3.07 -3.08 4.29
C ASP A 107 -3.39 -1.66 4.77
N ASP A 108 -2.57 -0.67 4.43
CA ASP A 108 -2.80 0.75 4.69
C ASP A 108 -4.03 1.33 3.96
N ALA A 109 -4.52 0.65 2.93
CA ALA A 109 -5.75 0.98 2.21
C ALA A 109 -7.02 0.47 2.92
N TRP A 110 -6.90 -0.36 3.96
CA TRP A 110 -8.02 -0.86 4.74
C TRP A 110 -8.88 0.29 5.27
N ARG A 111 -10.16 0.28 4.90
CA ARG A 111 -11.18 1.26 5.29
C ARG A 111 -10.81 2.73 4.98
N GLN A 112 -9.95 3.01 3.99
CA GLN A 112 -9.63 4.39 3.58
C GLN A 112 -10.78 5.10 2.87
N VAL A 113 -11.61 4.34 2.16
CA VAL A 113 -12.93 4.77 1.70
C VAL A 113 -13.92 3.71 2.15
N GLU A 114 -14.93 4.10 2.91
CA GLU A 114 -15.88 3.15 3.50
C GLU A 114 -17.29 3.73 3.61
N LEU A 115 -18.27 2.84 3.67
CA LEU A 115 -19.64 3.17 4.05
C LEU A 115 -19.80 3.01 5.56
N VAL A 116 -20.37 4.03 6.19
CA VAL A 116 -20.61 4.09 7.65
C VAL A 116 -22.08 4.44 7.88
N HIS A 117 -22.72 3.78 8.83
CA HIS A 117 -24.11 4.08 9.19
C HIS A 117 -24.22 5.45 9.88
N VAL A 118 -25.30 6.20 9.58
CA VAL A 118 -25.51 7.57 10.12
C VAL A 118 -25.59 7.65 11.65
N SER A 119 -25.81 6.54 12.36
CA SER A 119 -25.76 6.52 13.84
C SER A 119 -24.40 6.94 14.38
N ALA A 120 -23.33 6.75 13.61
CA ALA A 120 -21.97 7.08 13.99
C ALA A 120 -21.52 8.48 13.53
N MET A 121 -22.43 9.36 13.10
CA MET A 121 -22.10 10.66 12.50
C MET A 121 -21.19 11.52 13.38
N GLU A 122 -21.40 11.54 14.70
CA GLU A 122 -20.55 12.29 15.63
C GLU A 122 -19.11 11.76 15.63
N ALA A 123 -18.94 10.43 15.63
CA ALA A 123 -17.63 9.80 15.53
C ALA A 123 -16.98 10.06 14.16
N ILE A 124 -17.76 9.99 13.07
CA ILE A 124 -17.28 10.35 11.72
C ILE A 124 -16.77 11.79 11.72
N ASP A 125 -17.55 12.74 12.22
CA ASP A 125 -17.18 14.16 12.22
C ASP A 125 -15.94 14.45 13.05
N ALA A 126 -15.79 13.77 14.18
CA ALA A 126 -14.64 13.95 15.04
C ALA A 126 -13.36 13.33 14.43
N GLU A 127 -13.46 12.15 13.81
CA GLU A 127 -12.34 11.56 13.04
C GLU A 127 -11.96 12.46 11.85
N LEU A 128 -12.94 12.94 11.08
CA LEU A 128 -12.67 13.84 9.95
C LEU A 128 -12.03 15.15 10.38
N ALA A 129 -12.38 15.69 11.55
CA ALA A 129 -11.71 16.88 12.10
C ALA A 129 -10.22 16.62 12.38
N ASP A 130 -9.89 15.45 12.96
CA ASP A 130 -8.50 15.06 13.21
C ASP A 130 -7.72 14.86 11.90
N VAL A 131 -8.33 14.20 10.91
CA VAL A 131 -7.73 14.03 9.57
C VAL A 131 -7.49 15.38 8.90
N ARG A 132 -8.45 16.31 8.93
CA ARG A 132 -8.28 17.66 8.37
C ARG A 132 -7.11 18.39 9.01
N ARG A 133 -6.91 18.23 10.32
CA ARG A 133 -5.77 18.80 11.04
C ARG A 133 -4.45 18.23 10.53
N VAL A 134 -4.35 16.90 10.33
CA VAL A 134 -3.15 16.29 9.74
C VAL A 134 -2.88 16.81 8.33
N ILE A 135 -3.91 16.87 7.48
CA ILE A 135 -3.77 17.41 6.12
C ILE A 135 -3.27 18.86 6.16
N ALA A 136 -3.84 19.70 7.02
CA ALA A 136 -3.50 21.12 7.08
C ALA A 136 -2.11 21.39 7.71
N GLU A 137 -1.71 20.63 8.73
CA GLU A 137 -0.57 20.97 9.59
C GLU A 137 0.65 20.06 9.39
N ARG A 138 0.48 18.89 8.78
CA ARG A 138 1.50 17.83 8.73
C ARG A 138 1.87 17.37 7.33
N GLN A 139 1.25 17.94 6.30
CA GLN A 139 1.61 17.64 4.92
C GLN A 139 2.96 18.27 4.55
N LEU A 140 3.85 17.46 3.96
CA LEU A 140 5.13 17.88 3.41
C LEU A 140 5.27 17.32 1.99
N GLY A 141 5.06 18.17 0.98
CA GLY A 141 5.01 17.74 -0.41
C GLY A 141 3.88 16.71 -0.63
N PRO A 142 4.17 15.54 -1.23
CA PRO A 142 3.15 14.51 -1.50
C PRO A 142 2.83 13.60 -0.29
N GLY A 143 3.53 13.74 0.84
CA GLY A 143 3.35 12.89 2.02
C GLY A 143 3.08 13.67 3.30
N PHE A 144 3.05 12.97 4.43
CA PHE A 144 2.76 13.52 5.75
C PHE A 144 3.85 13.15 6.75
N VAL A 145 4.22 14.08 7.63
CA VAL A 145 5.21 13.80 8.69
C VAL A 145 4.60 13.01 9.86
N GLU A 146 3.27 13.04 9.98
CA GLU A 146 2.48 12.32 10.96
C GLU A 146 1.22 11.79 10.28
N CYS A 147 0.67 10.69 10.79
CA CYS A 147 -0.56 10.08 10.31
C CYS A 147 -1.52 9.90 11.49
N HIS A 148 -2.79 10.26 11.29
CA HIS A 148 -3.82 10.08 12.30
C HIS A 148 -4.27 8.62 12.40
N LEU A 149 -4.23 8.05 13.60
CA LEU A 149 -4.68 6.68 13.85
C LEU A 149 -6.17 6.69 14.22
N ARG A 150 -7.04 6.26 13.30
CA ARG A 150 -8.50 6.22 13.49
C ARG A 150 -8.89 5.05 14.38
N HIS A 151 -9.81 5.28 15.31
CA HIS A 151 -10.21 4.26 16.29
C HIS A 151 -11.64 4.44 16.84
N ARG A 152 -12.34 5.54 16.52
CA ARG A 152 -13.67 5.86 17.06
C ARG A 152 -14.81 5.09 16.37
N LEU A 153 -14.49 4.30 15.34
CA LEU A 153 -15.46 3.56 14.52
C LEU A 153 -15.11 2.05 14.47
N PRO A 154 -15.21 1.32 15.59
CA PRO A 154 -14.92 -0.11 15.61
C PRO A 154 -15.93 -0.93 14.78
N ASP A 155 -17.20 -0.49 14.74
CA ASP A 155 -18.28 -1.15 14.02
C ASP A 155 -18.99 -0.16 13.07
N PRO A 156 -18.42 0.14 11.88
CA PRO A 156 -18.89 1.22 11.01
C PRO A 156 -20.33 1.00 10.51
N LEU A 157 -20.79 -0.24 10.43
CA LEU A 157 -22.15 -0.57 9.97
C LEU A 157 -23.12 -0.91 11.11
N ALA A 158 -22.78 -0.57 12.36
CA ALA A 158 -23.69 -0.77 13.50
C ALA A 158 -25.03 -0.02 13.29
N GLY A 159 -26.10 -0.79 13.06
CA GLY A 159 -27.44 -0.28 12.79
C GLY A 159 -27.94 -0.52 11.36
N ALA A 160 -27.04 -0.87 10.43
CA ALA A 160 -27.39 -1.28 9.08
C ALA A 160 -27.67 -2.79 9.00
N ARG A 161 -28.46 -3.21 8.00
CA ARG A 161 -28.74 -4.62 7.69
C ARG A 161 -28.32 -4.96 6.25
N VAL A 162 -27.08 -4.62 5.92
CA VAL A 162 -26.49 -4.95 4.61
C VAL A 162 -26.13 -6.43 4.58
N THR A 163 -26.54 -7.14 3.53
CA THR A 163 -26.18 -8.53 3.29
C THR A 163 -25.28 -8.66 2.07
N LEU A 164 -24.48 -9.73 2.01
CA LEU A 164 -23.69 -10.05 0.83
C LEU A 164 -24.55 -10.25 -0.43
N THR A 165 -25.73 -10.87 -0.28
CA THR A 165 -26.66 -11.09 -1.38
C THR A 165 -27.18 -9.77 -1.96
N ALA A 166 -27.50 -8.79 -1.11
CA ALA A 166 -27.92 -7.47 -1.55
C ALA A 166 -26.79 -6.75 -2.32
N LEU A 167 -25.55 -6.81 -1.81
CA LEU A 167 -24.39 -6.24 -2.50
C LEU A 167 -24.14 -6.91 -3.86
N ALA A 168 -24.17 -8.25 -3.92
CA ALA A 168 -23.98 -8.99 -5.17
C ALA A 168 -25.05 -8.62 -6.21
N ALA A 169 -26.31 -8.49 -5.78
CA ALA A 169 -27.41 -8.09 -6.66
C ALA A 169 -27.25 -6.65 -7.17
N ALA A 170 -26.84 -5.71 -6.32
CA ALA A 170 -26.64 -4.32 -6.70
C ALA A 170 -25.45 -4.13 -7.64
N LEU A 171 -24.38 -4.89 -7.44
CA LEU A 171 -23.15 -4.79 -8.24
C LEU A 171 -23.18 -5.67 -9.51
N GLY A 172 -24.06 -6.67 -9.56
CA GLY A 172 -24.12 -7.62 -10.67
C GLY A 172 -22.89 -8.53 -10.76
N VAL A 173 -22.13 -8.67 -9.66
CA VAL A 173 -20.89 -9.46 -9.58
C VAL A 173 -20.96 -10.35 -8.34
N GLU A 174 -20.41 -11.56 -8.44
CA GLU A 174 -20.32 -12.48 -7.30
C GLU A 174 -19.17 -12.11 -6.35
N ALA A 175 -19.40 -12.34 -5.06
CA ALA A 175 -18.40 -12.11 -4.02
C ALA A 175 -17.26 -13.12 -4.13
N ARG A 176 -16.03 -12.66 -3.88
CA ARG A 176 -14.80 -13.46 -3.83
C ARG A 176 -14.03 -13.17 -2.55
N PRO A 177 -13.29 -14.13 -1.98
CA PRO A 177 -12.38 -13.85 -0.88
C PRO A 177 -11.30 -12.85 -1.32
N PHE A 178 -10.79 -12.06 -0.36
CA PHE A 178 -9.66 -11.16 -0.58
C PHE A 178 -8.61 -11.30 0.52
N GLY A 179 -7.42 -10.78 0.24
CA GLY A 179 -6.32 -10.69 1.21
C GLY A 179 -5.62 -9.34 1.13
N PHE A 180 -4.61 -9.16 1.99
CA PHE A 180 -3.74 -8.00 1.94
C PHE A 180 -2.50 -8.26 1.07
N ARG A 181 -1.92 -7.20 0.50
CA ARG A 181 -0.60 -7.24 -0.14
C ARG A 181 0.45 -7.48 0.94
N GLY A 182 1.26 -8.52 0.80
CA GLY A 182 2.27 -8.91 1.79
C GLY A 182 1.82 -9.99 2.79
N ASP A 183 0.55 -10.38 2.80
CA ASP A 183 0.05 -11.54 3.54
C ASP A 183 -0.33 -12.67 2.56
N ALA A 184 0.12 -13.89 2.83
CA ALA A 184 -0.22 -15.07 2.04
C ALA A 184 -1.64 -15.59 2.30
N GLY A 185 -2.26 -15.19 3.42
CA GLY A 185 -3.61 -15.55 3.81
C GLY A 185 -4.72 -14.77 3.10
N MET A 186 -5.93 -15.02 3.57
CA MET A 186 -7.15 -14.27 3.25
C MET A 186 -7.73 -13.65 4.51
N VAL A 187 -8.54 -12.61 4.37
CA VAL A 187 -9.24 -11.99 5.50
C VAL A 187 -10.36 -12.92 5.99
N GLU A 188 -10.42 -13.16 7.30
CA GLU A 188 -11.48 -13.97 7.94
C GLU A 188 -12.84 -13.30 7.76
N GLY A 189 -13.80 -14.01 7.14
CA GLY A 189 -15.10 -13.42 6.75
C GLY A 189 -14.99 -12.35 5.66
N GLY A 190 -13.82 -12.22 5.02
CA GLY A 190 -13.54 -11.20 4.02
C GLY A 190 -14.18 -11.51 2.67
N PHE A 191 -14.77 -10.50 2.05
CA PHE A 191 -15.30 -10.57 0.69
C PHE A 191 -14.84 -9.39 -0.16
N SER A 192 -14.94 -9.57 -1.48
CA SER A 192 -14.67 -8.55 -2.48
C SER A 192 -15.53 -8.74 -3.73
N PHE A 193 -15.85 -7.62 -4.37
CA PHE A 193 -16.52 -7.53 -5.67
C PHE A 193 -15.61 -6.69 -6.57
N PRO A 194 -14.77 -7.34 -7.40
CA PRO A 194 -14.01 -6.64 -8.44
C PRO A 194 -14.98 -6.01 -9.43
N TYR A 195 -14.83 -4.72 -9.68
CA TYR A 195 -15.71 -3.96 -10.56
C TYR A 195 -14.88 -2.94 -11.33
N SER A 196 -14.59 -3.23 -12.60
CA SER A 196 -13.73 -2.36 -13.42
C SER A 196 -12.37 -2.12 -12.71
N ASP A 197 -11.95 -0.86 -12.57
CA ASP A 197 -10.73 -0.44 -11.87
C ASP A 197 -10.95 -0.17 -10.36
N ALA A 198 -12.05 -0.68 -9.81
CA ALA A 198 -12.37 -0.61 -8.40
C ALA A 198 -12.68 -1.99 -7.79
N VAL A 199 -12.68 -2.03 -6.46
CA VAL A 199 -13.06 -3.19 -5.66
C VAL A 199 -13.90 -2.70 -4.51
N VAL A 200 -15.13 -3.22 -4.40
CA VAL A 200 -15.90 -3.16 -3.14
C VAL A 200 -15.46 -4.33 -2.30
N TYR A 201 -15.11 -4.12 -1.04
CA TYR A 201 -14.65 -5.18 -0.16
C TYR A 201 -15.21 -5.00 1.24
N GLY A 202 -15.10 -6.01 2.09
CA GLY A 202 -15.62 -5.90 3.43
C GLY A 202 -15.51 -7.17 4.23
N ILE A 203 -16.14 -7.16 5.39
CA ILE A 203 -16.22 -8.32 6.28
C ILE A 203 -17.68 -8.64 6.50
N GLU A 204 -18.03 -9.91 6.34
CA GLU A 204 -19.32 -10.46 6.69
C GLU A 204 -19.18 -11.35 7.93
N ARG A 205 -20.14 -11.21 8.85
CA ARG A 205 -20.28 -12.02 10.06
C ARG A 205 -21.75 -12.28 10.31
N ASP A 206 -22.09 -13.54 10.57
CA ASP A 206 -23.44 -13.97 10.94
C ASP A 206 -24.54 -13.50 9.96
N GLY A 207 -24.23 -13.48 8.66
CA GLY A 207 -25.13 -13.07 7.57
C GLY A 207 -25.17 -11.56 7.30
N LEU A 208 -24.42 -10.75 8.05
CA LEU A 208 -24.41 -9.30 7.95
C LEU A 208 -23.03 -8.74 7.63
N VAL A 209 -23.00 -7.74 6.77
CA VAL A 209 -21.80 -6.98 6.48
C VAL A 209 -21.51 -6.02 7.63
N THR A 210 -20.31 -6.12 8.19
CA THR A 210 -19.86 -5.37 9.37
C THR A 210 -18.91 -4.22 9.01
N ALA A 211 -18.21 -4.35 7.89
CA ALA A 211 -17.40 -3.29 7.27
C ALA A 211 -17.58 -3.36 5.75
N LEU A 212 -17.66 -2.21 5.09
CA LEU A 212 -17.83 -2.10 3.64
C LEU A 212 -16.95 -0.97 3.10
N GLY A 213 -15.85 -1.35 2.49
CA GLY A 213 -14.85 -0.45 1.91
C GLY A 213 -14.87 -0.44 0.39
N VAL A 214 -14.26 0.59 -0.17
CA VAL A 214 -13.99 0.72 -1.60
C VAL A 214 -12.51 1.03 -1.81
N HIS A 215 -11.89 0.36 -2.78
CA HIS A 215 -10.52 0.62 -3.21
C HIS A 215 -10.47 0.80 -4.73
N GLY A 216 -9.65 1.72 -5.23
CA GLY A 216 -9.55 2.03 -6.66
C GLY A 216 -10.37 3.25 -7.09
N PHE A 217 -10.85 3.24 -8.34
CA PHE A 217 -11.57 4.37 -8.96
C PHE A 217 -13.04 4.44 -8.52
N LEU A 218 -13.36 5.42 -7.66
CA LEU A 218 -14.68 5.52 -7.04
C LEU A 218 -15.83 5.77 -8.03
N GLU A 219 -15.59 6.52 -9.10
CA GLU A 219 -16.63 6.92 -10.07
C GLU A 219 -17.32 5.70 -10.72
N ASP A 220 -16.60 4.59 -10.87
CA ASP A 220 -17.13 3.36 -11.47
C ASP A 220 -18.17 2.66 -10.56
N ILE A 221 -18.09 2.86 -9.24
CA ILE A 221 -18.75 1.98 -8.27
C ILE A 221 -19.70 2.69 -7.32
N VAL A 222 -19.50 4.00 -7.09
CA VAL A 222 -20.31 4.79 -6.16
C VAL A 222 -21.79 4.75 -6.55
N GLY A 223 -22.12 4.81 -7.85
CA GLY A 223 -23.50 4.67 -8.33
C GLY A 223 -24.12 3.31 -8.02
N GLY A 224 -23.36 2.21 -8.13
CA GLY A 224 -23.85 0.85 -7.84
C GLY A 224 -24.17 0.62 -6.37
N LEU A 225 -23.55 1.39 -5.46
CA LEU A 225 -23.79 1.31 -4.01
C LEU A 225 -24.88 2.26 -3.53
N HIS A 226 -25.37 3.17 -4.38
CA HIS A 226 -26.27 4.25 -3.99
C HIS A 226 -27.59 3.76 -3.38
N ALA A 227 -28.27 2.81 -4.03
CA ALA A 227 -29.55 2.31 -3.53
C ALA A 227 -29.42 1.66 -2.13
N ILE A 228 -28.36 0.88 -1.93
CA ILE A 228 -28.06 0.26 -0.62
C ILE A 228 -27.75 1.35 0.41
N ALA A 229 -26.92 2.33 0.05
CA ALA A 229 -26.56 3.41 0.95
C ALA A 229 -27.78 4.26 1.36
N LEU A 230 -28.69 4.53 0.43
CA LEU A 230 -29.93 5.26 0.71
C LEU A 230 -30.85 4.48 1.65
N GLU A 231 -31.14 3.22 1.31
CA GLU A 231 -32.02 2.35 2.10
C GLU A 231 -31.49 2.12 3.51
N GLN A 232 -30.18 1.84 3.62
CA GLN A 232 -29.53 1.50 4.88
C GLN A 232 -29.00 2.73 5.63
N ARG A 233 -29.30 3.95 5.17
CA ARG A 233 -28.87 5.22 5.78
C ARG A 233 -27.35 5.25 6.03
N LEU A 234 -26.59 4.99 4.97
CA LEU A 234 -25.14 4.99 4.98
C LEU A 234 -24.59 6.29 4.41
N VAL A 235 -23.41 6.63 4.88
CA VAL A 235 -22.59 7.75 4.40
C VAL A 235 -21.31 7.17 3.86
N LEU A 236 -20.94 7.58 2.64
CA LEU A 236 -19.64 7.26 2.07
C LEU A 236 -18.62 8.23 2.66
N VAL A 237 -17.56 7.74 3.26
CA VAL A 237 -16.50 8.56 3.85
C VAL A 237 -15.18 8.28 3.12
N ASP A 238 -14.53 9.33 2.63
CA ASP A 238 -13.17 9.28 2.08
C ASP A 238 -12.20 9.93 3.08
N TRP A 239 -11.56 9.08 3.88
CA TRP A 239 -10.62 9.50 4.93
C TRP A 239 -9.31 10.06 4.37
N ARG A 240 -9.03 9.84 3.09
CA ARG A 240 -7.83 10.38 2.43
C ARG A 240 -8.00 11.86 2.13
N LYS A 241 -9.24 12.29 1.89
CA LYS A 241 -9.63 13.67 1.57
C LYS A 241 -10.32 14.40 2.72
N ALA A 242 -10.64 13.68 3.80
CA ALA A 242 -11.48 14.15 4.88
C ALA A 242 -12.86 14.65 4.41
N GLU A 243 -13.47 13.89 3.49
CA GLU A 243 -14.75 14.17 2.87
C GLU A 243 -15.77 13.08 3.22
N LYS A 244 -17.06 13.44 3.18
CA LYS A 244 -18.16 12.49 3.30
C LYS A 244 -19.28 12.86 2.34
N LEU A 245 -19.97 11.86 1.82
CA LEU A 245 -21.11 12.00 0.94
C LEU A 245 -22.29 11.20 1.49
N ARG A 246 -23.46 11.83 1.58
CA ARG A 246 -24.73 11.20 1.93
C ARG A 246 -25.42 10.69 0.68
N ALA A 247 -26.03 9.52 0.77
CA ALA A 247 -26.99 9.08 -0.23
C ALA A 247 -28.30 9.88 -0.05
N VAL A 248 -28.73 10.55 -1.12
CA VAL A 248 -30.01 11.26 -1.29
C VAL A 248 -30.73 10.69 -2.52
N ASP A 249 -31.97 11.07 -2.80
CA ASP A 249 -32.75 10.46 -3.90
C ASP A 249 -32.06 10.61 -5.28
N GLU A 250 -31.34 11.70 -5.50
CA GLU A 250 -30.65 11.99 -6.76
C GLU A 250 -29.24 11.36 -6.89
N GLY A 251 -28.71 10.72 -5.84
CA GLY A 251 -27.35 10.18 -5.84
C GLY A 251 -26.60 10.42 -4.54
N PHE A 252 -25.27 10.48 -4.61
CA PHE A 252 -24.43 10.90 -3.50
C PHE A 252 -24.20 12.42 -3.53
N ALA A 253 -24.36 13.08 -2.38
CA ALA A 253 -24.18 14.53 -2.22
C ALA A 253 -23.42 14.86 -0.93
N VAL A 254 -22.74 16.01 -0.88
CA VAL A 254 -21.99 16.50 0.29
C VAL A 254 -22.92 16.87 1.44
#